data_AF-A0A960Z816-F1
#
_entry.id   AF-A0A960Z816-F1
#
_cell.length_a   1.000
_cell.length_b   1.000
_cell.length_c   1.000
_cell.angle_alpha   90.00
_cell.angle_beta   90.00
_cell.angle_gamma   90.00
#
_symmetry.space_group_name_H-M   'P 1'
#
loop_
_entity.id
_entity.type
_entity.pdbx_description
1 polymer ?
#
loop_
_entity_poly.entity_id
_entity_poly.type
_entity_poly.pdbx_seq_one_letter_code
_entity_poly.pdbx_strand_id
1 'polypeptide(L)'
;MLTQIPPLPPPVPSTINYREEENDKEHTKIYTDNYFLFTNEYINKIQLNEENDFKDQKIIEYKEKLNNIKKIDFDSEGLEPPSEKIFIEANGLIEKLVEKDFFMSRISESVEGGLCFYFNHGTKILYFEVYNDGEKGYIVEDTFNKKILNNRDISSYEELFIELENFFL
;
A
#
# COMPACT_ATOMS: atom_id res chain seq x y z
N MET A 1 -4.83 -5.89 -80.80
CA MET A 1 -6.21 -5.95 -80.28
C MET A 1 -6.13 -6.60 -78.90
N LEU A 2 -6.34 -5.83 -77.84
CA LEU A 2 -6.34 -6.31 -76.46
C LEU A 2 -7.80 -6.39 -76.00
N THR A 3 -8.21 -7.59 -75.61
CA THR A 3 -9.57 -7.95 -75.21
C THR A 3 -9.91 -7.36 -73.84
N GLN A 4 -10.99 -6.58 -73.77
CA GLN A 4 -11.57 -6.10 -72.52
C GLN A 4 -12.17 -7.28 -71.73
N ILE A 5 -11.77 -7.41 -70.47
CA ILE A 5 -12.35 -8.36 -69.52
C ILE A 5 -13.55 -7.67 -68.85
N PRO A 6 -14.76 -8.26 -68.86
CA PRO A 6 -15.92 -7.67 -68.19
C PRO A 6 -15.79 -7.77 -66.65
N PRO A 7 -16.34 -6.81 -65.90
CA PRO A 7 -16.24 -6.80 -64.44
C PRO A 7 -17.05 -7.95 -63.80
N LEU A 8 -16.52 -8.50 -62.72
CA LEU A 8 -17.15 -9.55 -61.93
C LEU A 8 -18.46 -9.06 -61.28
N PRO A 9 -19.51 -9.91 -61.20
CA PRO A 9 -20.73 -9.59 -60.48
C PRO A 9 -20.49 -9.55 -58.96
N PRO A 10 -21.23 -8.72 -58.21
CA PRO A 10 -21.12 -8.68 -56.75
C PRO A 10 -21.60 -9.99 -56.11
N PRO A 11 -21.04 -10.38 -54.95
CA PRO A 11 -21.40 -11.62 -54.28
C PRO A 11 -22.86 -11.60 -53.80
N VAL A 12 -23.55 -12.72 -54.03
CA VAL A 12 -24.91 -12.96 -53.54
C VAL A 12 -24.85 -13.23 -52.02
N PRO A 13 -25.72 -12.63 -51.19
CA PRO A 13 -25.77 -12.95 -49.77
C PRO A 13 -26.26 -14.39 -49.58
N SER A 14 -25.43 -15.29 -49.04
CA SER A 14 -25.90 -16.61 -48.63
C SER A 14 -26.74 -16.46 -47.36
N THR A 15 -28.03 -16.69 -47.52
CA THR A 15 -29.03 -16.88 -46.47
C THR A 15 -28.60 -17.96 -45.48
N ILE A 16 -28.30 -17.58 -44.24
CA ILE A 16 -28.24 -18.54 -43.13
C ILE A 16 -29.66 -18.65 -42.57
N ASN A 17 -30.25 -19.83 -42.78
CA ASN A 17 -31.54 -20.23 -42.21
C ASN A 17 -31.42 -20.32 -40.67
N TYR A 18 -32.31 -19.64 -39.98
CA TYR A 18 -32.58 -19.89 -38.56
C TYR A 18 -33.45 -21.15 -38.43
N ARG A 19 -32.99 -22.12 -37.64
CA ARG A 19 -33.84 -23.15 -37.02
C ARG A 19 -33.31 -23.42 -35.60
N GLU A 20 -34.09 -22.91 -34.64
CA GLU A 20 -34.36 -23.33 -33.24
C GLU A 20 -33.26 -24.11 -32.50
N GLU A 21 -32.63 -23.50 -31.46
CA GLU A 21 -33.05 -23.55 -30.03
C GLU A 21 -32.96 -25.00 -29.49
N GLU A 22 -32.07 -25.40 -28.57
CA GLU A 22 -31.91 -24.91 -27.19
C GLU A 22 -30.48 -25.11 -26.58
N ASN A 23 -29.47 -25.56 -27.34
CA ASN A 23 -28.16 -25.94 -26.77
C ASN A 23 -27.12 -24.80 -26.62
N ASP A 24 -27.35 -23.63 -27.21
CA ASP A 24 -26.32 -22.57 -27.23
C ASP A 24 -26.33 -21.69 -25.98
N LYS A 25 -27.41 -21.62 -25.19
CA LYS A 25 -27.42 -20.78 -23.99
C LYS A 25 -26.52 -21.34 -22.89
N GLU A 26 -26.46 -22.66 -22.72
CA GLU A 26 -25.64 -23.28 -21.69
C GLU A 26 -24.15 -23.25 -22.08
N HIS A 27 -23.81 -23.55 -23.33
CA HIS A 27 -22.43 -23.42 -23.83
C HIS A 27 -21.94 -21.97 -23.89
N THR A 28 -22.78 -21.00 -24.29
CA THR A 28 -22.42 -19.58 -24.27
C THR A 28 -22.24 -19.10 -22.83
N LYS A 29 -23.09 -19.53 -21.90
CA LYS A 29 -22.98 -19.20 -20.47
C LYS A 29 -21.73 -19.80 -19.83
N ILE A 30 -21.39 -21.05 -20.14
CA ILE A 30 -20.16 -21.69 -19.67
C ILE A 30 -18.92 -20.97 -20.22
N TYR A 31 -18.93 -20.55 -21.50
CA TYR A 31 -17.84 -19.77 -22.08
C TYR A 31 -17.73 -18.38 -21.45
N THR A 32 -18.84 -17.68 -21.20
CA THR A 32 -18.81 -16.38 -20.54
C THR A 32 -18.38 -16.49 -19.08
N ASP A 33 -18.87 -17.49 -18.35
CA ASP A 33 -18.56 -17.68 -16.93
C ASP A 33 -17.08 -18.08 -16.75
N ASN A 34 -16.57 -18.99 -17.60
CA ASN A 34 -15.15 -19.38 -17.57
C ASN A 34 -14.21 -18.26 -18.04
N TYR A 35 -14.61 -17.48 -19.06
CA TYR A 35 -13.84 -16.32 -19.48
C TYR A 35 -13.81 -15.27 -18.38
N PHE A 36 -14.94 -15.01 -17.71
CA PHE A 36 -15.04 -14.06 -16.61
C PHE A 36 -14.23 -14.50 -15.38
N LEU A 37 -14.26 -15.80 -15.04
CA LEU A 37 -13.42 -16.39 -13.99
C LEU A 37 -11.94 -16.25 -14.32
N PHE A 38 -11.53 -16.58 -15.55
CA PHE A 38 -10.14 -16.46 -15.99
C PHE A 38 -9.66 -15.00 -16.01
N THR A 39 -10.49 -14.07 -16.51
CA THR A 39 -10.16 -12.64 -16.48
C THR A 39 -10.07 -12.11 -15.06
N ASN A 40 -10.97 -12.54 -14.15
CA ASN A 40 -10.91 -12.13 -12.76
C ASN A 40 -9.68 -12.68 -12.06
N GLU A 41 -9.31 -13.95 -12.26
CA GLU A 41 -8.08 -14.49 -11.70
C GLU A 41 -6.83 -13.77 -12.22
N TYR A 42 -6.80 -13.43 -13.51
CA TYR A 42 -5.68 -12.70 -14.11
C TYR A 42 -5.60 -11.24 -13.63
N ILE A 43 -6.74 -10.54 -13.56
CA ILE A 43 -6.82 -9.18 -13.01
C ILE A 43 -6.41 -9.18 -11.53
N ASN A 44 -6.92 -10.14 -10.74
CA ASN A 44 -6.53 -10.27 -9.33
C ASN A 44 -5.02 -10.53 -9.19
N LYS A 45 -4.42 -11.37 -10.05
CA LYS A 45 -2.97 -11.59 -10.06
C LYS A 45 -2.18 -10.33 -10.43
N ILE A 46 -2.64 -9.56 -11.41
CA ILE A 46 -2.00 -8.29 -11.76
C ILE A 46 -2.09 -7.31 -10.58
N GLN A 47 -3.27 -7.14 -10.00
CA GLN A 47 -3.49 -6.26 -8.86
C GLN A 47 -2.64 -6.67 -7.65
N LEU A 48 -2.57 -7.97 -7.34
CA LEU A 48 -1.70 -8.50 -6.28
C LEU A 48 -0.22 -8.21 -6.56
N ASN A 49 0.23 -8.34 -7.80
CA ASN A 49 1.62 -8.04 -8.16
C ASN A 49 1.93 -6.55 -8.06
N GLU A 50 1.00 -5.68 -8.49
CA GLU A 50 1.14 -4.22 -8.39
C GLU A 50 1.11 -3.75 -6.92
N GLU A 51 0.25 -4.34 -6.08
CA GLU A 51 0.18 -4.05 -4.65
C GLU A 51 1.46 -4.48 -3.92
N ASN A 52 1.97 -5.67 -4.22
CA ASN A 52 3.23 -6.15 -3.67
C ASN A 52 4.41 -5.25 -4.06
N ASP A 53 4.47 -4.82 -5.34
CA ASP A 53 5.52 -3.91 -5.81
C ASP A 53 5.44 -2.55 -5.10
N PHE A 54 4.24 -2.02 -4.85
CA PHE A 54 4.06 -0.80 -4.08
C PHE A 54 4.52 -0.94 -2.62
N LYS A 55 4.13 -2.04 -1.94
CA LYS A 55 4.54 -2.32 -0.56
C LYS A 55 6.06 -2.47 -0.45
N ASP A 56 6.69 -3.19 -1.37
CA ASP A 56 8.15 -3.36 -1.42
C ASP A 56 8.87 -2.01 -1.61
N GLN A 57 8.37 -1.17 -2.52
CA GLN A 57 8.91 0.18 -2.72
C GLN A 57 8.81 1.03 -1.44
N LYS A 58 7.70 0.94 -0.70
CA LYS A 58 7.52 1.66 0.56
C LYS A 58 8.48 1.18 1.64
N ILE A 59 8.71 -0.13 1.76
CA ILE A 59 9.67 -0.68 2.70
C ILE A 59 11.08 -0.15 2.40
N ILE A 60 11.50 -0.16 1.13
CA ILE A 60 12.80 0.37 0.70
C ILE A 60 12.90 1.85 1.07
N GLU A 61 11.90 2.65 0.71
CA GLU A 61 11.85 4.09 1.01
C GLU A 61 12.03 4.38 2.51
N TYR A 62 11.29 3.68 3.37
CA TYR A 62 11.37 3.89 4.81
C TYR A 62 12.70 3.42 5.41
N LYS A 63 13.26 2.31 4.92
CA LYS A 63 14.58 1.83 5.36
C LYS A 63 15.70 2.78 4.94
N GLU A 64 15.62 3.40 3.76
CA GLU A 64 16.57 4.43 3.36
C GLU A 64 16.50 5.67 4.26
N LYS A 65 15.29 6.13 4.59
CA LYS A 65 15.09 7.22 5.56
C LYS A 65 15.67 6.87 6.93
N LEU A 66 15.42 5.67 7.43
CA LEU A 66 15.99 5.16 8.69
C LEU A 66 17.53 5.14 8.65
N ASN A 67 18.13 4.70 7.55
CA ASN A 67 19.58 4.70 7.37
C ASN A 67 20.19 6.10 7.30
N ASN A 68 19.43 7.10 6.87
CA ASN A 68 19.91 8.49 6.88
C ASN A 68 19.97 9.07 8.28
N ILE A 69 19.09 8.64 9.21
CA ILE A 69 19.16 9.02 10.62
C ILE A 69 20.48 8.55 11.24
N LYS A 70 20.99 7.36 10.88
CA LYS A 70 22.31 6.87 11.35
C LYS A 70 23.50 7.76 10.97
N LYS A 71 23.33 8.67 10.01
CA LYS A 71 24.40 9.55 9.50
C LYS A 71 24.38 10.95 10.14
N ILE A 72 23.40 11.23 11.00
CA ILE A 72 23.30 12.50 11.72
C ILE A 72 24.44 12.58 12.75
N ASP A 73 25.03 13.77 12.88
CA ASP A 73 26.06 14.06 13.88
C ASP A 73 25.41 14.48 15.20
N PHE A 74 24.95 13.48 15.96
CA PHE A 74 24.23 13.68 17.23
C PHE A 74 25.09 14.37 18.30
N ASP A 75 26.41 14.15 18.29
CA ASP A 75 27.34 14.76 19.24
C ASP A 75 27.34 16.29 19.11
N SER A 76 27.25 16.79 17.88
CA SER A 76 27.22 18.23 17.60
C SER A 76 25.92 18.91 18.06
N GLU A 77 24.82 18.15 18.14
CA GLU A 77 23.49 18.63 18.52
C GLU A 77 23.20 18.45 20.02
N GLY A 78 24.09 17.77 20.76
CA GLY A 78 23.88 17.45 22.18
C GLY A 78 22.70 16.51 22.42
N LEU A 79 22.34 15.71 21.40
CA LEU A 79 21.24 14.75 21.45
C LEU A 79 21.79 13.34 21.66
N GLU A 80 21.02 12.49 22.33
CA GLU A 80 21.36 11.07 22.42
C GLU A 80 20.99 10.36 21.11
N PRO A 81 21.93 9.67 20.44
CA PRO A 81 21.61 8.93 19.24
C PRO A 81 20.68 7.74 19.52
N PRO A 82 19.80 7.35 18.58
CA PRO A 82 19.07 6.10 18.70
C PRO A 82 20.03 4.91 18.76
N SER A 83 19.79 3.96 19.66
CA SER A 83 20.64 2.78 19.81
C SER A 83 20.45 1.79 18.66
N GLU A 84 21.46 0.95 18.39
CA GLU A 84 21.36 -0.07 17.32
C GLU A 84 20.19 -1.04 17.54
N LYS A 85 19.83 -1.32 18.80
CA LYS A 85 18.65 -2.11 19.15
C LYS A 85 17.38 -1.47 18.59
N ILE A 86 17.23 -0.16 18.74
CA ILE A 86 16.08 0.59 18.24
C ILE A 86 16.04 0.60 16.71
N PHE A 87 17.19 0.67 16.03
CA PHE A 87 17.24 0.52 14.57
C PHE A 87 16.78 -0.87 14.09
N ILE A 88 17.18 -1.94 14.79
CA ILE A 88 16.74 -3.30 14.46
C ILE A 88 15.22 -3.43 14.68
N GLU A 89 14.72 -2.92 15.81
CA GLU A 89 13.30 -2.94 16.15
C GLU A 89 12.46 -2.16 15.12
N ALA A 90 12.93 -0.96 14.73
CA ALA A 90 12.31 -0.12 13.72
C ALA A 90 12.24 -0.79 12.34
N ASN A 91 13.28 -1.52 11.93
CA ASN A 91 13.25 -2.27 10.66
C ASN A 91 12.10 -3.29 10.64
N GLY A 92 11.94 -4.05 11.73
CA GLY A 92 10.85 -5.03 11.85
C GLY A 92 9.47 -4.36 11.96
N LEU A 93 9.39 -3.20 12.61
CA LEU A 93 8.14 -2.43 12.69
C LEU A 93 7.71 -1.89 11.32
N ILE A 94 8.64 -1.37 10.52
CA ILE A 94 8.36 -0.84 9.17
C ILE A 94 7.70 -1.91 8.30
N GLU A 95 8.24 -3.13 8.30
CA GLU A 95 7.68 -4.25 7.52
C GLU A 95 6.23 -4.54 7.96
N LYS A 96 5.98 -4.66 9.26
CA LYS A 96 4.64 -4.92 9.81
C LYS A 96 3.65 -3.78 9.52
N LEU A 97 4.09 -2.53 9.56
CA LEU A 97 3.25 -1.37 9.25
C LEU A 97 2.80 -1.44 7.78
N VAL A 98 3.74 -1.68 6.87
CA VAL A 98 3.44 -1.77 5.43
C VAL A 98 2.58 -2.99 5.10
N GLU A 99 2.83 -4.14 5.72
CA GLU A 99 1.98 -5.34 5.59
C GLU A 99 0.53 -5.07 5.98
N LYS A 100 0.32 -4.19 6.97
CA LYS A 100 -1.00 -3.77 7.48
C LYS A 100 -1.56 -2.51 6.80
N ASP A 101 -0.95 -2.06 5.70
CA ASP A 101 -1.36 -0.88 4.94
C ASP A 101 -1.30 0.45 5.74
N PHE A 102 -0.45 0.51 6.76
CA PHE A 102 -0.14 1.74 7.49
C PHE A 102 1.12 2.40 6.93
N PHE A 103 0.91 3.46 6.14
CA PHE A 103 2.00 4.18 5.50
C PHE A 103 2.36 5.45 6.29
N MET A 104 3.59 5.49 6.79
CA MET A 104 4.14 6.65 7.49
C MET A 104 4.39 7.82 6.52
N SER A 105 4.20 9.04 7.02
CA SER A 105 4.59 10.26 6.31
C SER A 105 6.08 10.55 6.48
N ARG A 106 6.63 10.29 7.67
CA ARG A 106 8.02 10.59 8.04
C ARG A 106 8.51 9.63 9.14
N ILE A 107 9.83 9.49 9.22
CA ILE A 107 10.55 8.97 10.37
C ILE A 107 11.68 9.95 10.72
N SER A 108 11.96 10.15 12.01
CA SER A 108 13.09 10.95 12.50
C SER A 108 13.61 10.40 13.82
N GLU A 109 14.71 10.98 14.30
CA GLU A 109 15.14 10.93 15.68
C GLU A 109 14.08 11.51 16.63
N SER A 110 14.02 10.96 17.84
CA SER A 110 13.31 11.57 18.97
C SER A 110 14.26 12.47 19.76
N VAL A 111 13.72 13.54 20.36
CA VAL A 111 14.49 14.52 21.15
C VAL A 111 15.13 13.89 22.39
N GLU A 112 14.47 12.88 22.97
CA GLU A 112 14.91 12.21 24.20
C GLU A 112 15.72 10.93 23.91
N GLY A 113 16.14 10.74 22.66
CA GLY A 113 16.87 9.56 22.20
C GLY A 113 15.94 8.42 21.78
N GLY A 114 16.14 7.91 20.58
CA GLY A 114 15.25 6.92 19.95
C GLY A 114 14.68 7.41 18.63
N LEU A 115 13.55 6.85 18.20
CA LEU A 115 12.94 7.16 16.89
C LEU A 115 11.49 7.59 17.02
N CYS A 116 11.11 8.53 16.17
CA CYS A 116 9.75 9.04 16.02
C CYS A 116 9.20 8.70 14.62
N PHE A 117 8.02 8.10 14.57
CA PHE A 117 7.29 7.71 13.38
C PHE A 117 6.03 8.57 13.25
N TYR A 118 5.82 9.17 12.08
CA TYR A 118 4.75 10.13 11.85
C TYR A 118 3.71 9.55 10.90
N PHE A 119 2.44 9.73 11.25
CA PHE A 119 1.29 9.36 10.42
C PHE A 119 0.36 10.57 10.29
N ASN A 120 -0.09 10.84 9.07
CA ASN A 120 -0.94 12.00 8.79
C ASN A 120 -2.31 11.52 8.28
N HIS A 121 -3.39 12.10 8.81
CA HIS A 121 -4.74 11.88 8.30
C HIS A 121 -5.56 13.17 8.38
N GLY A 122 -5.76 13.82 7.23
CA GLY A 122 -6.41 15.14 7.17
C GLY A 122 -5.64 16.19 7.98
N THR A 123 -6.28 16.77 9.00
CA THR A 123 -5.65 17.74 9.91
C THR A 123 -5.00 17.09 11.13
N LYS A 124 -5.11 15.77 11.27
CA LYS A 124 -4.57 15.04 12.43
C LYS A 124 -3.19 14.48 12.11
N ILE A 125 -2.32 14.47 13.11
CA ILE A 125 -1.01 13.81 13.08
C ILE A 125 -0.92 12.87 14.28
N LEU A 126 -0.46 11.64 14.05
CA LEU A 126 -0.05 10.71 15.10
C LEU A 126 1.49 10.63 15.09
N TYR A 127 2.07 10.92 16.24
CA TYR A 127 3.49 10.78 16.54
C TYR A 127 3.64 9.53 17.38
N PHE A 128 4.38 8.54 16.90
CA PHE A 128 4.70 7.34 17.67
C PHE A 128 6.20 7.33 17.98
N GLU A 129 6.57 7.22 19.25
CA GLU A 129 7.96 7.26 19.70
C GLU A 129 8.38 5.92 20.32
N VAL A 130 9.62 5.53 20.04
CA VAL A 130 10.29 4.41 20.68
C VAL A 130 11.64 4.89 21.20
N TYR A 131 11.83 4.87 22.51
CA TYR A 131 13.02 5.38 23.18
C TYR A 131 14.08 4.30 23.38
N ASN A 132 15.32 4.71 23.68
CA ASN A 132 16.47 3.82 23.82
C ASN A 132 16.35 2.76 24.92
N ASP A 133 15.64 3.08 26.01
CA ASP A 133 15.34 2.16 27.11
C ASP A 133 14.24 1.14 26.75
N GLY A 134 13.58 1.32 25.60
CA GLY A 134 12.51 0.48 25.10
C GLY A 134 11.11 0.95 25.45
N GLU A 135 10.97 2.05 26.18
CA GLU A 135 9.68 2.73 26.39
C GLU A 135 9.10 3.19 25.05
N LYS A 136 7.77 3.21 24.99
CA LYS A 136 7.00 3.48 23.78
C LYS A 136 5.78 4.31 24.13
N GLY A 137 5.48 5.30 23.30
CA GLY A 137 4.30 6.13 23.48
C GLY A 137 3.85 6.74 22.16
N TYR A 138 2.65 7.30 22.17
CA TYR A 138 2.16 8.07 21.05
C TYR A 138 1.39 9.31 21.48
N ILE A 139 1.37 10.30 20.59
CA ILE A 139 0.59 11.52 20.71
C ILE A 139 -0.24 11.66 19.43
N VAL A 140 -1.53 11.93 19.57
CA VAL A 140 -2.40 12.32 18.46
C VAL A 140 -2.75 13.79 18.62
N GLU A 141 -2.46 14.59 17.62
CA GLU A 141 -2.74 16.01 17.59
C GLU A 141 -3.67 16.37 16.43
N ASP A 142 -4.62 17.26 16.69
CA ASP A 142 -5.33 18.00 15.65
C ASP A 142 -4.63 19.33 15.42
N THR A 143 -3.89 19.41 14.31
CA THR A 143 -3.07 20.58 13.98
C THR A 143 -3.91 21.81 13.63
N PHE A 144 -5.12 21.62 13.10
CA PHE A 144 -6.01 22.72 12.74
C PHE A 144 -6.58 23.37 14.01
N ASN A 145 -7.02 22.56 14.96
CA ASN A 145 -7.57 23.03 16.23
C ASN A 145 -6.51 23.26 17.32
N LYS A 146 -5.22 22.95 17.04
CA LYS A 146 -4.08 23.04 17.96
C LYS A 146 -4.34 22.31 19.29
N LYS A 147 -4.84 21.08 19.20
CA LYS A 147 -5.27 20.31 20.36
C LYS A 147 -4.66 18.91 20.34
N ILE A 148 -4.14 18.47 21.49
CA ILE A 148 -3.82 17.06 21.72
C ILE A 148 -5.13 16.30 21.95
N LEU A 149 -5.39 15.32 21.08
CA LEU A 149 -6.55 14.43 21.15
C LEU A 149 -6.28 13.23 22.04
N ASN A 150 -5.06 12.69 21.98
CA ASN A 150 -4.63 11.53 22.76
C ASN A 150 -3.12 11.64 23.04
N ASN A 151 -2.68 11.14 24.20
CA ASN A 151 -1.28 11.04 24.59
C ASN A 151 -1.15 9.88 25.57
N ARG A 152 -0.44 8.82 25.18
CA ARG A 152 -0.43 7.58 25.93
C ARG A 152 0.83 6.77 25.72
N ASP A 153 1.35 6.24 26.82
CA ASP A 153 2.36 5.18 26.83
C ASP A 153 1.72 3.83 26.51
N ILE A 154 2.42 3.03 25.70
CA ILE A 154 1.95 1.72 25.26
C ILE A 154 2.94 0.62 25.62
N SER A 155 2.39 -0.55 25.90
CA SER A 155 3.19 -1.70 26.34
C SER A 155 3.65 -2.57 25.17
N SER A 156 2.95 -2.49 24.03
CA SER A 156 3.21 -3.33 22.86
C SER A 156 2.81 -2.68 21.54
N TYR A 157 3.29 -3.24 20.43
CA TYR A 157 2.95 -2.77 19.09
C TYR A 157 1.50 -3.09 18.69
N GLU A 158 0.87 -4.09 19.31
CA GLU A 158 -0.55 -4.36 19.12
C GLU A 158 -1.42 -3.17 19.53
N GLU A 159 -1.07 -2.48 20.63
CA GLU A 159 -1.75 -1.26 21.05
C GLU A 159 -1.58 -0.13 20.01
N LEU A 160 -0.39 0.01 19.42
CA LEU A 160 -0.13 0.96 18.33
C LEU A 160 -1.01 0.64 17.11
N PHE A 161 -1.10 -0.63 16.69
CA PHE A 161 -1.90 -0.99 15.52
C PHE A 161 -3.39 -0.70 15.75
N ILE A 162 -3.92 -0.97 16.94
CA ILE A 162 -5.31 -0.61 17.29
C ILE A 162 -5.52 0.91 17.20
N GLU A 163 -4.57 1.70 17.70
CA GLU A 163 -4.68 3.17 17.58
C GLU A 163 -4.59 3.62 16.11
N LEU A 164 -3.69 3.04 15.31
CA LEU A 164 -3.58 3.37 13.88
C LEU A 164 -4.87 3.04 13.12
N GLU A 165 -5.50 1.90 13.40
CA GLU A 165 -6.82 1.55 12.88
C GLU A 165 -7.82 2.67 13.22
N ASN A 166 -7.91 3.08 14.49
CA ASN A 166 -8.80 4.16 14.91
C ASN A 166 -8.46 5.53 14.33
N PHE A 167 -7.18 5.81 14.09
CA PHE A 167 -6.68 7.08 13.57
C PHE A 167 -7.07 7.30 12.10
N PHE A 168 -7.14 6.22 11.31
CA PHE A 168 -7.47 6.24 9.89
C PHE A 168 -8.96 5.96 9.56
N LEU A 169 -9.80 5.67 10.57
CA LEU A 169 -11.27 5.59 10.44
C LEU A 169 -11.92 6.98 10.28
#